data_AF-A0A653ZAR1-F1
#
_entry.id   AF-A0A653ZAR1-F1
#
_cell.length_a   1.000
_cell.length_b   1.000
_cell.length_c   1.000
_cell.angle_alpha   90.00
_cell.angle_beta   90.00
_cell.angle_gamma   90.00
#
_symmetry.space_group_name_H-M   'P 1'
#
loop_
_entity.id
_entity.type
_entity.pdbx_description
1 polymer ?
#
loop_
_entity_poly.entity_id
_entity_poly.type
_entity_poly.pdbx_seq_one_letter_code
_entity_poly.pdbx_strand_id
1 'polypeptide(L)' 'MKVYEYQKLLGIMYREDYQNDSLIAKTLLEVGWALDRLLKAGTITPFNQYEDVQELIMNETKWRDKDGNYRKVLPI' A
#
# COMPACT_ATOMS: atom_id res chain seq x y z
N MET A 1 11.00 6.62 7.16
CA MET A 1 10.24 7.59 6.34
C MET A 1 8.89 7.81 7.01
N LYS A 2 8.31 9.02 7.02
CA LYS A 2 6.95 9.20 7.57
C LYS A 2 5.89 8.65 6.63
N VAL A 3 4.76 8.17 7.17
CA VAL A 3 3.63 7.65 6.38
C VAL A 3 3.17 8.64 5.29
N TYR A 4 3.13 9.95 5.57
CA TYR A 4 2.76 10.94 4.55
C TYR A 4 3.79 11.05 3.41
N GLU A 5 5.08 10.83 3.70
CA GLU A 5 6.14 10.84 2.69
C GLU A 5 6.05 9.59 1.83
N TYR A 6 5.75 8.46 2.45
CA TYR A 6 5.50 7.20 1.75
C TYR A 6 4.29 7.30 0.83
N GLN A 7 3.19 7.91 1.28
CA GLN A 7 2.01 8.14 0.43
C GLN A 7 2.33 9.00 -0.79
N LYS A 8 3.16 10.04 -0.62
CA LYS A 8 3.63 10.87 -1.74
C LYS A 8 4.47 10.06 -2.71
N LEU A 9 5.40 9.25 -2.20
CA LEU A 9 6.25 8.38 -3.00
C LEU A 9 5.42 7.39 -3.84
N LEU A 10 4.43 6.72 -3.25
CA LEU A 10 3.52 5.83 -3.98
C LEU A 10 2.82 6.53 -5.14
N GLY A 11 2.38 7.78 -4.91
CA GLY A 11 1.76 8.59 -5.95
C GLY A 11 2.71 8.96 -7.09
N ILE A 12 3.97 9.29 -6.78
CA ILE A 12 5.01 9.57 -7.78
C ILE A 12 5.29 8.31 -8.59
N MET A 13 5.57 7.19 -7.93
CA MET A 13 5.83 5.90 -8.58
C MET A 13 4.69 5.49 -9.52
N TYR A 14 3.43 5.69 -9.11
CA TYR A 14 2.28 5.36 -9.94
C TYR A 14 2.16 6.23 -11.19
N ARG A 15 2.40 7.54 -11.07
CA ARG A 15 2.20 8.49 -12.18
C ARG A 15 3.38 8.61 -13.13
N GLU A 16 4.60 8.45 -12.61
CA GLU A 16 5.81 8.77 -13.34
C GLU A 16 6.52 7.50 -13.78
N ASP A 17 6.87 6.63 -12.83
CA ASP A 17 7.75 5.49 -13.07
C ASP A 17 7.02 4.27 -13.67
N TYR A 18 5.82 3.97 -13.14
CA TYR A 18 5.12 2.70 -13.41
C TYR A 18 3.78 2.86 -14.10
N GLN A 19 3.47 4.04 -14.64
CA GLN A 19 2.20 4.33 -15.31
C GLN A 19 1.87 3.35 -16.45
N ASN A 20 2.89 2.79 -17.12
CA ASN A 20 2.72 1.85 -18.24
C ASN A 20 2.87 0.37 -17.85
N ASP A 21 3.27 0.09 -16.60
CA ASP A 21 3.34 -1.27 -16.08
C ASP A 21 2.05 -1.57 -15.29
N SER A 22 1.09 -2.20 -15.97
CA SER A 22 -0.23 -2.49 -15.39
C SER A 22 -0.18 -3.32 -14.10
N LEU A 23 0.83 -4.18 -13.94
CA LEU A 23 0.98 -5.03 -12.76
C LEU A 23 1.49 -4.21 -11.57
N ILE A 24 2.55 -3.43 -11.80
CA ILE A 24 3.12 -2.60 -10.74
C ILE A 24 2.17 -1.45 -10.38
N ALA A 25 1.53 -0.81 -11.36
CA ALA A 25 0.53 0.23 -11.13
C ALA A 25 -0.64 -0.26 -10.27
N LYS A 26 -1.15 -1.47 -10.54
CA LYS A 26 -2.20 -2.08 -9.71
C LYS A 26 -1.74 -2.35 -8.28
N THR A 27 -0.51 -2.84 -8.11
CA THR A 27 0.09 -3.08 -6.80
C THR A 27 0.19 -1.78 -6.00
N LEU A 28 0.68 -0.70 -6.62
CA LEU A 28 0.79 0.62 -5.98
C LEU A 28 -0.57 1.18 -5.57
N LEU A 29 -1.62 1.00 -6.39
CA LEU A 29 -2.99 1.38 -6.03
C LEU A 29 -3.51 0.60 -4.83
N GLU A 30 -3.27 -0.72 -4.79
CA GLU A 30 -3.72 -1.55 -3.66
C GLU A 30 -3.06 -1.14 -2.35
N VAL A 31 -1.75 -0.84 -2.37
CA VAL A 31 -1.03 -0.30 -1.20
C VAL A 31 -1.57 1.08 -0.82
N GLY A 32 -1.80 1.96 -1.80
CA GLY A 32 -2.37 3.29 -1.56
C GLY A 32 -3.76 3.23 -0.91
N TRP A 33 -4.61 2.32 -1.35
CA TRP A 33 -5.93 2.09 -0.73
C TRP A 33 -5.85 1.48 0.66
N ALA A 34 -4.91 0.58 0.91
CA ALA A 34 -4.68 0.03 2.24
C ALA A 34 -4.27 1.13 3.22
N LEU A 35 -3.34 2.00 2.81
CA LEU A 35 -2.92 3.16 3.58
C LEU A 35 -4.07 4.10 3.91
N ASP A 36 -4.91 4.44 2.92
CA ASP A 36 -6.07 5.32 3.09
C ASP A 36 -7.09 4.75 4.07
N ARG A 37 -7.37 3.44 4.04
CA ARG A 37 -8.27 2.78 5.00
C ARG A 37 -7.72 2.83 6.42
N LEU A 38 -6.45 2.53 6.62
CA LEU A 38 -5.81 2.57 7.94
C LEU A 38 -5.77 4.00 8.52
N LEU A 39 -5.52 5.00 7.67
CA LEU A 39 -5.55 6.41 8.07
C LEU A 39 -6.97 6.86 8.46
N LYS A 40 -7.99 6.50 7.66
CA LYS A 40 -9.40 6.81 7.95
C LYS A 40 -9.92 6.11 9.21
N ALA A 41 -9.44 4.89 9.47
CA ALA A 41 -9.76 4.14 10.68
C ALA A 41 -9.03 4.67 11.93
N GLY A 42 -8.03 5.55 11.76
CA GLY A 42 -7.18 6.03 12.85
C GLY A 42 -6.22 4.97 13.40
N THR A 43 -6.08 3.82 12.72
CA THR A 43 -5.16 2.75 13.10
C THR A 43 -3.70 3.18 12.94
N ILE A 44 -3.43 4.01 11.93
CA ILE A 44 -2.15 4.69 11.74
C ILE A 44 -2.39 6.19 11.56
N THR A 45 -1.35 6.97 11.73
CA THR A 45 -1.33 8.42 11.53
C THR A 45 -0.31 8.79 10.45
N PRO A 46 -0.47 9.97 9.80
CA PRO A 46 0.52 10.46 8.84
C PRO A 46 1.95 10.58 9.41
N PHE A 47 2.09 10.73 10.74
CA PHE A 47 3.35 10.98 11.44
C PHE A 47 4.04 9.71 11.96
N ASN A 48 3.40 8.54 11.86
CA ASN A 48 4.08 7.29 12.17
C ASN A 48 5.28 7.08 11.23
N GLN A 49 6.30 6.39 11.72
CA GLN A 49 7.35 5.87 10.83
C GLN A 49 6.73 4.74 10.01
N TYR A 50 6.95 4.77 8.70
CA TYR A 50 6.51 3.73 7.78
C TYR A 50 7.05 2.37 8.22
N GLU A 51 8.30 2.31 8.65
CA GLU A 51 8.98 1.08 9.05
C GLU A 51 8.27 0.38 10.23
N ASP A 52 7.62 1.15 11.11
CA ASP A 52 6.89 0.63 12.29
C ASP A 52 5.51 0.07 11.91
N VAL A 53 4.93 0.52 10.79
CA VAL A 53 3.55 0.17 10.39
C VAL A 53 3.47 -0.56 9.04
N GLN A 54 4.61 -0.84 8.40
CA GLN A 54 4.66 -1.46 7.08
C GLN A 54 3.92 -2.81 7.06
N GLU A 55 4.05 -3.62 8.11
CA GLU A 55 3.38 -4.92 8.16
C GLU A 55 1.85 -4.77 8.24
N LEU A 56 1.35 -3.79 8.99
CA LEU A 56 -0.09 -3.47 9.04
C LEU A 56 -0.60 -3.03 7.66
N ILE A 57 0.15 -2.17 6.97
CA ILE A 57 -0.20 -1.73 5.60
C ILE A 57 -0.25 -2.94 4.67
N MET A 58 0.76 -3.81 4.72
CA MET A 58 0.83 -5.00 3.87
C MET A 58 -0.31 -5.98 4.16
N ASN A 59 -0.65 -6.20 5.42
CA ASN A 59 -1.76 -7.08 5.81
C ASN A 59 -3.14 -6.53 5.41
N GLU A 60 -3.27 -5.21 5.29
CA GLU A 60 -4.51 -4.55 4.83
C GLU A 60 -4.70 -4.62 3.30
N THR A 61 -3.67 -4.99 2.54
CA THR A 61 -3.77 -5.10 1.08
C THR A 61 -4.58 -6.32 0.61
N LYS A 62 -5.20 -6.23 -0.58
CA LYS A 62 -6.10 -7.29 -1.09
C LYS A 62 -5.38 -8.60 -1.47
N TRP A 63 -4.09 -8.54 -1.73
CA TRP A 63 -3.23 -9.69 -2.04
C TRP A 63 -2.79 -10.44 -0.79
N ARG A 64 -3.15 -9.99 0.41
CA ARG A 64 -3.12 -10.81 1.63
C ARG A 64 -4.54 -11.23 2.02
N ASP A 65 -4.68 -12.46 2.50
CA ASP A 65 -5.92 -12.87 3.15
C ASP A 65 -6.00 -12.38 4.59
N LYS A 66 -7.13 -12.64 5.25
CA LYS A 66 -7.37 -12.26 6.65
C LYS A 66 -6.35 -12.84 7.64
N ASP A 67 -5.60 -13.86 7.21
CA ASP A 67 -4.62 -14.59 8.01
C ASP A 67 -3.18 -14.13 7.64
N GLY A 68 -3.04 -13.10 6.79
CA GLY A 68 -1.77 -12.52 6.38
C GLY A 68 -1.02 -13.30 5.30
N ASN A 69 -1.61 -14.38 4.76
CA ASN A 69 -0.98 -15.16 3.69
C ASN A 69 -1.13 -14.45 2.35
N TYR A 70 -0.11 -14.55 1.51
CA TYR A 70 -0.20 -14.09 0.13
C TYR A 70 -1.29 -14.88 -0.59
N ARG A 71 -2.39 -14.21 -0.93
CA ARG A 71 -3.36 -14.70 -1.91
C ARG A 71 -2.61 -14.83 -3.21
N LYS A 72 -2.51 -16.06 -3.74
CA LYS A 72 -2.07 -16.31 -5.12
C LYS A 72 -2.87 -15.36 -6.01
N VAL A 73 -2.22 -14.31 -6.50
CA VAL A 73 -2.79 -13.48 -7.54
C VAL A 73 -3.18 -14.41 -8.68
N LEU A 74 -4.48 -14.40 -9.02
CA LEU A 74 -4.99 -15.14 -10.17
C LEU A 74 -4.11 -14.79 -11.39
N PRO A 75 -3.72 -15.78 -12.20
CA PRO A 75 -3.00 -15.49 -13.43
C PRO A 75 -3.85 -14.53 -14.27
N ILE A 76 -3.17 -13.53 -14.83
CA ILE A 76 -3.71 -12.54 -15.77
C ILE A 76 -4.19 -13.25 -17.03
#